data_AF-A0A522B509-F1
#
_entry.id   AF-A0A522B509-F1
#
_cell.length_a   1.000
_cell.length_b   1.000
_cell.length_c   1.000
_cell.angle_alpha   90.00
_cell.angle_beta   90.00
_cell.angle_gamma   90.00
#
_symmetry.space_group_name_H-M   'P 1'
#
loop_
_entity.id
_entity.type
_entity.pdbx_description
1 polymer ?
#
loop_
_entity_poly.entity_id
_entity_poly.type
_entity_poly.pdbx_seq_one_letter_code
_entity_poly.pdbx_strand_id
1 'polypeptide(L)'
;MKTSLQTVGAGALFVSAFLVTGAFAQTTPPAPPTSPPAVTSTPLKEDIAKDRQEIRADKQEIKGDLKEVAQDRQALRQDLRSGASQDKIQADRQKLRNDVQELRKDRRELQRDKQDLRSDRRELREDRRDGRDDRDNKSNKGGALRGLDRADQVAGEHGQQGRDNARDKQDLRADRKDLKADRPERPNRPERPERPNRSR
;
A
#
# COMPACT_ATOMS: atom_id res chain seq x y z
N MET A 1 70.73 1.08 -35.86
CA MET A 1 70.14 0.79 -37.18
C MET A 1 68.83 1.55 -37.29
N LYS A 2 68.74 2.38 -38.32
CA LYS A 2 67.63 3.28 -38.65
C LYS A 2 66.50 2.47 -39.30
N THR A 3 65.23 2.82 -39.07
CA THR A 3 64.25 3.33 -40.09
C THR A 3 62.81 3.30 -39.58
N SER A 4 62.12 4.44 -39.70
CA SER A 4 60.66 4.63 -39.75
C SER A 4 60.01 3.96 -40.96
N LEU A 5 58.68 3.74 -40.95
CA LEU A 5 57.74 3.81 -42.10
C LEU A 5 56.29 3.65 -41.58
N GLN A 6 55.46 4.70 -41.51
CA GLN A 6 54.52 5.26 -42.51
C GLN A 6 53.20 4.48 -42.74
N THR A 7 52.12 5.15 -42.34
CA THR A 7 50.82 5.40 -42.99
C THR A 7 50.52 4.76 -44.36
N VAL A 8 49.39 4.05 -44.47
CA VAL A 8 48.53 4.02 -45.67
C VAL A 8 47.07 3.82 -45.24
N GLY A 9 46.19 4.73 -45.66
CA GLY A 9 44.73 4.53 -45.66
C GLY A 9 44.28 3.88 -46.97
N ALA A 10 43.17 3.13 -46.93
CA ALA A 10 42.47 2.67 -48.12
C ALA A 10 40.96 2.68 -47.84
N GLY A 11 40.24 3.52 -48.58
CA GLY A 11 38.79 3.56 -48.56
C GLY A 11 38.17 2.39 -49.33
N ALA A 12 36.93 2.07 -49.00
CA ALA A 12 36.06 1.26 -49.84
C ALA A 12 34.68 1.90 -49.86
N LEU A 13 34.39 2.60 -50.96
CA LEU A 13 33.07 3.00 -51.39
C LEU A 13 32.31 1.74 -51.84
N PHE A 14 31.17 1.44 -51.20
CA PHE A 14 30.18 0.54 -51.76
C PHE A 14 28.92 1.32 -52.12
N VAL A 15 28.79 1.56 -53.43
CA VAL A 15 27.56 1.97 -54.09
C VAL A 15 26.73 0.70 -54.31
N SER A 16 25.49 0.67 -53.83
CA SER A 16 24.50 -0.29 -54.30
C SER A 16 23.13 0.37 -54.39
N ALA A 17 22.69 0.54 -55.63
CA ALA A 17 21.41 1.08 -56.06
C ALA A 17 20.25 0.16 -55.66
N PHE A 18 19.13 0.75 -55.23
CA PHE A 18 17.83 0.09 -55.25
C PHE A 18 16.72 1.05 -55.73
N LEU A 19 16.30 0.80 -56.97
CA LEU A 19 14.95 0.84 -57.54
C LEU A 19 13.87 1.71 -56.87
N VAL A 20 13.46 2.73 -57.64
CA VAL A 20 12.15 3.38 -57.59
C VAL A 20 11.04 2.39 -57.99
N THR A 21 9.97 2.27 -57.20
CA THR A 21 8.57 2.06 -57.67
C THR A 21 7.57 2.05 -56.51
N GLY A 22 6.44 2.74 -56.69
CA GLY A 22 5.15 2.40 -56.08
C GLY A 22 4.75 3.15 -54.80
N ALA A 23 4.11 4.32 -54.94
CA ALA A 23 3.31 4.92 -53.88
C ALA A 23 1.96 4.19 -53.78
N PHE A 24 1.84 3.25 -52.85
CA PHE A 24 0.54 2.75 -52.40
C PHE A 24 0.07 3.59 -51.21
N ALA A 25 -1.07 4.25 -51.39
CA ALA A 25 -1.78 4.95 -50.31
C ALA A 25 -2.24 3.92 -49.27
N GLN A 26 -1.55 3.87 -48.13
CA GLN A 26 -1.96 3.11 -46.96
C GLN A 26 -3.11 3.87 -46.27
N THR A 27 -4.32 3.32 -46.36
CA THR A 27 -5.44 3.74 -45.51
C THR A 27 -5.19 3.22 -44.10
N THR A 28 -4.81 4.11 -43.19
CA THR A 28 -4.68 3.78 -41.76
C THR A 28 -6.08 3.61 -41.15
N PRO A 29 -6.39 2.47 -40.50
CA PRO A 29 -7.63 2.35 -39.73
C PRO A 29 -7.60 3.31 -38.54
N PRO A 30 -8.75 3.90 -38.14
CA PRO A 30 -8.81 4.80 -36.99
C PRO A 30 -8.43 4.06 -35.71
N ALA A 31 -7.52 4.65 -34.94
CA ALA A 31 -7.09 4.13 -33.66
C ALA A 31 -8.29 3.93 -32.72
N PRO A 32 -8.34 2.83 -31.93
CA PRO A 32 -9.37 2.65 -30.90
C PRO A 32 -9.27 3.78 -29.87
N PRO A 33 -10.38 4.20 -29.25
CA PRO A 33 -10.36 5.23 -28.22
C PRO A 33 -9.46 4.77 -27.07
N THR A 34 -8.34 5.46 -26.89
CA THR A 34 -7.41 5.28 -25.78
C THR A 34 -8.16 5.54 -24.49
N SER A 35 -8.52 4.46 -23.80
CA SER A 35 -8.94 4.51 -22.40
C SER A 35 -7.75 5.06 -21.59
N PRO A 36 -7.94 6.03 -20.69
CA PRO A 36 -6.86 6.50 -19.84
C PRO A 36 -6.31 5.32 -19.02
N PRO A 37 -4.98 5.19 -18.86
CA PRO A 37 -4.40 4.09 -18.10
C PRO A 37 -4.92 4.17 -16.66
N ALA A 38 -5.41 3.03 -16.16
CA ALA A 38 -5.68 2.86 -14.74
C ALA A 38 -4.40 3.21 -13.98
N VAL A 39 -4.46 4.27 -13.16
CA VAL A 39 -3.34 4.70 -12.31
C VAL A 39 -2.90 3.54 -11.44
N THR A 40 -1.76 2.97 -11.82
CA THR A 40 -1.09 1.89 -11.13
C THR A 40 -0.64 2.45 -9.77
N SER A 41 -1.15 1.91 -8.66
CA SER A 41 -0.74 2.26 -7.29
C SER A 41 0.40 1.39 -6.74
N THR A 42 0.96 0.52 -7.58
CA THR A 42 2.19 -0.24 -7.34
C THR A 42 3.50 0.57 -7.41
N PRO A 43 3.75 1.51 -8.35
CA PRO A 43 5.00 2.28 -8.39
C PRO A 43 5.23 3.06 -7.10
N LEU A 44 4.24 3.82 -6.62
CA LEU A 44 4.34 4.59 -5.36
C LEU A 44 4.69 3.73 -4.13
N LYS A 45 4.25 2.47 -4.06
CA LYS A 45 4.58 1.60 -2.92
C LYS A 45 6.03 1.13 -2.94
N GLU A 46 6.55 0.85 -4.13
CA GLU A 46 7.95 0.46 -4.32
C GLU A 46 8.87 1.65 -4.08
N ASP A 47 8.49 2.84 -4.53
CA ASP A 47 9.25 4.07 -4.33
C ASP A 47 9.32 4.43 -2.83
N ILE A 48 8.18 4.43 -2.12
CA ILE A 48 8.13 4.59 -0.65
C ILE A 48 9.03 3.57 0.09
N ALA A 49 9.20 2.36 -0.46
CA ALA A 49 10.07 1.35 0.15
C ALA A 49 11.55 1.67 -0.07
N LYS A 50 11.92 2.14 -1.26
CA LYS A 50 13.27 2.60 -1.61
C LYS A 50 13.65 3.85 -0.82
N ASP A 51 12.81 4.87 -0.77
CA ASP A 51 13.08 6.10 0.00
C ASP A 51 13.36 5.80 1.48
N ARG A 52 12.64 4.81 2.05
CA ARG A 52 12.89 4.38 3.43
C ARG A 52 14.26 3.72 3.60
N GLN A 53 14.76 3.02 2.60
CA GLN A 53 16.09 2.43 2.62
C GLN A 53 17.16 3.50 2.45
N GLU A 54 16.97 4.44 1.53
CA GLU A 54 17.86 5.58 1.30
C GLU A 54 17.96 6.45 2.57
N ILE A 55 16.83 6.90 3.12
CA ILE A 55 16.79 7.65 4.41
C ILE A 55 17.47 6.90 5.56
N ARG A 56 17.51 5.56 5.52
CA ARG A 56 18.23 4.77 6.53
C ARG A 56 19.73 4.78 6.25
N ALA A 57 20.14 4.66 5.00
CA ALA A 57 21.53 4.76 4.56
C ALA A 57 22.11 6.13 4.93
N ASP A 58 21.46 7.23 4.53
CA ASP A 58 21.93 8.60 4.80
C ASP A 58 22.07 8.85 6.30
N LYS A 59 21.17 8.29 7.12
CA LYS A 59 21.28 8.38 8.58
C LYS A 59 22.51 7.68 9.13
N GLN A 60 22.92 6.57 8.54
CA GLN A 60 24.14 5.88 8.94
C GLN A 60 25.38 6.63 8.46
N GLU A 61 25.35 7.17 7.25
CA GLU A 61 26.42 8.00 6.69
C GLU A 61 26.63 9.25 7.54
N ILE A 62 25.59 10.05 7.78
CA ILE A 62 25.66 11.23 8.66
C ILE A 62 26.18 10.86 10.06
N LYS A 63 25.86 9.66 10.56
CA LYS A 63 26.37 9.19 11.86
C LYS A 63 27.86 8.84 11.79
N GLY A 64 28.33 8.32 10.66
CA GLY A 64 29.75 8.15 10.34
C GLY A 64 30.46 9.50 10.33
N ASP A 65 29.99 10.44 9.52
CA ASP A 65 30.60 11.77 9.36
C ASP A 65 30.65 12.53 10.69
N LEU A 66 29.60 12.42 11.52
CA LEU A 66 29.60 13.00 12.87
C LEU A 66 30.72 12.45 13.76
N LYS A 67 31.08 11.16 13.61
CA LYS A 67 32.20 10.57 14.35
C LYS A 67 33.54 11.04 13.81
N GLU A 68 33.67 11.13 12.49
CA GLU A 68 34.90 11.63 11.84
C GLU A 68 35.17 13.08 12.24
N VAL A 69 34.16 13.96 12.15
CA VAL A 69 34.23 15.34 12.65
C VAL A 69 34.61 15.39 14.14
N ALA A 70 34.10 14.47 14.95
CA ALA A 70 34.46 14.41 16.36
C ALA A 70 35.93 13.99 16.57
N GLN A 71 36.44 13.04 15.78
CA GLN A 71 37.83 12.60 15.80
C GLN A 71 38.76 13.70 15.32
N ASP A 72 38.45 14.38 14.21
CA ASP A 72 39.25 15.49 13.68
C ASP A 72 39.30 16.65 14.66
N ARG A 73 38.20 16.92 15.36
CA ARG A 73 38.19 17.91 16.44
C ARG A 73 39.08 17.51 17.62
N GLN A 74 39.17 16.21 17.93
CA GLN A 74 40.09 15.71 18.95
C GLN A 74 41.55 15.80 18.49
N ALA A 75 41.84 15.40 17.25
CA ALA A 75 43.17 15.51 16.64
C ALA A 75 43.66 16.97 16.63
N LEU A 76 42.82 17.90 16.17
CA LEU A 76 43.13 19.33 16.21
C LEU A 76 43.43 19.84 17.62
N ARG A 77 42.69 19.35 18.63
CA ARG A 77 42.96 19.70 20.04
C ARG A 77 44.30 19.16 20.52
N GLN A 78 44.69 17.95 20.10
CA GLN A 78 45.98 17.37 20.43
C GLN A 78 47.11 18.14 19.75
N ASP A 79 46.96 18.46 18.45
CA ASP A 79 47.93 19.25 17.69
C ASP A 79 48.14 20.65 18.29
N LEU A 80 47.06 21.30 18.74
CA LEU A 80 47.14 22.56 19.47
C LEU A 80 47.91 22.41 20.81
N ARG A 81 47.75 21.27 21.50
CA ARG A 81 48.42 21.02 22.78
C ARG A 81 49.90 20.65 22.62
N SER A 82 50.25 19.94 21.55
CA SER A 82 51.63 19.56 21.24
C SER A 82 52.43 20.66 20.54
N GLY A 83 51.79 21.80 20.21
CA GLY A 83 52.45 22.91 19.53
C GLY A 83 52.77 22.62 18.06
N ALA A 84 51.85 21.95 17.35
CA ALA A 84 51.98 21.72 15.92
C ALA A 84 52.11 23.04 15.14
N SER A 85 52.63 22.97 13.91
CA SER A 85 52.80 24.15 13.06
C SER A 85 51.46 24.83 12.77
N GLN A 86 51.52 26.16 12.60
CA GLN A 86 50.33 26.96 12.31
C GLN A 86 49.64 26.50 11.01
N ASP A 87 50.42 26.09 10.01
CA ASP A 87 49.90 25.60 8.73
C ASP A 87 49.07 24.32 8.89
N LYS A 88 49.54 23.38 9.73
CA LYS A 88 48.79 22.15 10.04
C LYS A 88 47.47 22.48 10.72
N ILE A 89 47.50 23.32 11.76
CA ILE A 89 46.31 23.74 12.50
C ILE A 89 45.31 24.44 11.58
N GLN A 90 45.77 25.28 10.64
CA GLN A 90 44.90 25.93 9.66
C GLN A 90 44.27 24.93 8.69
N ALA A 91 45.05 23.98 8.17
CA ALA A 91 44.55 22.94 7.29
C ALA A 91 43.47 22.08 7.98
N ASP A 92 43.71 21.65 9.21
CA ASP A 92 42.75 20.84 9.97
C ASP A 92 41.47 21.62 10.31
N ARG A 93 41.59 22.91 10.63
CA ARG A 93 40.41 23.78 10.81
C ARG A 93 39.61 23.95 9.52
N GLN A 94 40.28 24.03 8.37
CA GLN A 94 39.61 24.18 7.09
C GLN A 94 38.88 22.89 6.70
N LYS A 95 39.51 21.72 6.90
CA LYS A 95 38.86 20.42 6.71
C LYS A 95 37.62 20.29 7.57
N LEU A 96 37.75 20.51 8.89
CA LEU A 96 36.62 20.44 9.82
C LEU A 96 35.46 21.40 9.43
N ARG A 97 35.78 22.57 8.86
CA ARG A 97 34.77 23.50 8.35
C ARG A 97 34.04 22.94 7.14
N ASN A 98 34.75 22.30 6.21
CA ASN A 98 34.17 21.67 5.03
C ASN A 98 33.28 20.49 5.45
N ASP A 99 33.77 19.61 6.31
CA ASP A 99 33.02 18.42 6.77
C ASP A 99 31.72 18.84 7.47
N VAL A 100 31.78 19.88 8.32
CA VAL A 100 30.59 20.43 8.99
C VAL A 100 29.61 21.07 7.98
N GLN A 101 30.10 21.64 6.87
CA GLN A 101 29.23 22.18 5.82
C GLN A 101 28.56 21.08 5.02
N GLU A 102 29.27 20.00 4.68
CA GLU A 102 28.73 18.82 4.01
C GLU A 102 27.65 18.17 4.87
N LEU A 103 27.95 17.91 6.15
CA LEU A 103 26.99 17.36 7.11
C LEU A 103 25.71 18.20 7.25
N ARG A 104 25.79 19.51 7.05
CA ARG A 104 24.63 20.41 7.03
C ARG A 104 23.83 20.30 5.72
N LYS A 105 24.46 19.99 4.59
CA LYS A 105 23.77 19.69 3.33
C LYS A 105 23.06 18.34 3.44
N ASP A 106 23.74 17.29 3.89
CA ASP A 106 23.17 15.94 4.01
C ASP A 106 21.97 15.94 4.96
N ARG A 107 22.06 16.68 6.08
CA ARG A 107 20.92 16.86 6.98
C ARG A 107 19.71 17.57 6.35
N ARG A 108 19.94 18.49 5.42
CA ARG A 108 18.87 19.19 4.69
C ARG A 108 18.26 18.30 3.62
N GLU A 109 19.07 17.51 2.93
CA GLU A 109 18.63 16.51 1.95
C GLU A 109 17.77 15.46 2.65
N LEU A 110 18.27 14.85 3.73
CA LEU A 110 17.51 13.91 4.57
C LEU A 110 16.19 14.48 5.11
N GLN A 111 16.09 15.80 5.28
CA GLN A 111 14.82 16.45 5.67
C GLN A 111 13.83 16.52 4.50
N ARG A 112 14.32 16.81 3.28
CA ARG A 112 13.51 16.81 2.05
C ARG A 112 13.00 15.41 1.75
N ASP A 113 13.85 14.39 1.78
CA ASP A 113 13.44 13.01 1.47
C ASP A 113 12.37 12.52 2.46
N LYS A 114 12.47 12.92 3.74
CA LYS A 114 11.43 12.65 4.73
C LYS A 114 10.12 13.37 4.47
N GLN A 115 10.17 14.56 3.88
CA GLN A 115 8.99 15.32 3.50
C GLN A 115 8.32 14.68 2.28
N ASP A 116 9.10 14.29 1.28
CA ASP A 116 8.61 13.62 0.07
C ASP A 116 7.97 12.27 0.43
N LEU A 117 8.65 11.45 1.24
CA LEU A 117 8.09 10.20 1.77
C LEU A 117 6.79 10.39 2.57
N ARG A 118 6.58 11.56 3.20
CA ARG A 118 5.32 11.88 3.88
C ARG A 118 4.22 12.21 2.88
N SER A 119 4.55 12.95 1.82
CA SER A 119 3.63 13.29 0.73
C SER A 119 3.16 12.03 0.01
N ASP A 120 4.08 11.14 -0.38
CA ASP A 120 3.75 9.91 -1.12
C ASP A 120 2.84 8.98 -0.30
N ARG A 121 3.09 8.90 1.02
CA ARG A 121 2.21 8.15 1.92
C ARG A 121 0.82 8.75 2.03
N ARG A 122 0.70 10.07 1.90
CA ARG A 122 -0.59 10.76 1.93
C ARG A 122 -1.34 10.49 0.63
N GLU A 123 -0.71 10.63 -0.52
CA GLU A 123 -1.28 10.26 -1.81
C GLU A 123 -1.76 8.80 -1.82
N LEU A 124 -0.90 7.87 -1.40
CA LEU A 124 -1.28 6.45 -1.34
C LEU A 124 -2.45 6.17 -0.37
N ARG A 125 -2.71 7.06 0.60
CA ARG A 125 -3.87 6.97 1.48
C ARG A 125 -5.13 7.53 0.81
N GLU A 126 -4.99 8.64 0.08
CA GLU A 126 -6.06 9.28 -0.69
C GLU A 126 -6.52 8.35 -1.83
N ASP A 127 -5.62 7.81 -2.63
CA ASP A 127 -5.91 6.81 -3.68
C ASP A 127 -6.69 5.60 -3.14
N ARG A 128 -6.31 5.14 -1.94
CA ARG A 128 -6.99 4.01 -1.28
C ARG A 128 -8.38 4.37 -0.77
N ARG A 129 -8.62 5.63 -0.43
CA ARG A 129 -9.93 6.12 -0.04
C ARG A 129 -10.82 6.25 -1.27
N ASP A 130 -10.32 6.88 -2.32
CA ASP A 130 -11.08 7.08 -3.57
C ASP A 130 -11.44 5.74 -4.20
N GLY A 131 -10.50 4.78 -4.25
CA GLY A 131 -10.79 3.42 -4.70
C GLY A 131 -11.71 2.60 -3.78
N ARG A 132 -11.98 3.04 -2.55
CA ARG A 132 -13.05 2.49 -1.69
C ARG A 132 -14.37 3.17 -1.99
N ASP A 133 -14.39 4.49 -2.08
CA ASP A 133 -15.58 5.28 -2.36
C ASP A 133 -16.17 4.91 -3.74
N ASP A 134 -15.32 4.68 -4.75
CA ASP A 134 -15.71 4.15 -6.06
C ASP A 134 -16.31 2.74 -5.99
N ARG A 135 -15.74 1.87 -5.15
CA ARG A 135 -16.27 0.52 -4.93
C ARG A 135 -17.60 0.56 -4.22
N ASP A 136 -17.75 1.39 -3.21
CA ASP A 136 -18.98 1.59 -2.46
C ASP A 136 -20.08 2.20 -3.34
N ASN A 137 -19.73 3.13 -4.22
CA ASN A 137 -20.66 3.70 -5.18
C ASN A 137 -21.08 2.68 -6.26
N LYS A 138 -20.14 1.88 -6.78
CA LYS A 138 -20.45 0.79 -7.73
C LYS A 138 -21.31 -0.31 -7.09
N SER A 139 -21.03 -0.69 -5.84
CA SER A 139 -21.83 -1.68 -5.11
C SER A 139 -23.20 -1.14 -4.66
N ASN A 140 -23.33 0.18 -4.48
CA ASN A 140 -24.62 0.85 -4.26
C ASN A 140 -25.40 1.21 -5.52
N LYS A 141 -24.82 1.03 -6.72
CA LYS A 141 -25.48 1.34 -8.00
C LYS A 141 -26.73 0.48 -8.25
N GLY A 142 -26.97 -0.53 -7.40
CA GLY A 142 -28.21 -1.29 -7.33
C GLY A 142 -29.36 -0.60 -6.57
N GLY A 143 -29.13 0.39 -5.70
CA GLY A 143 -30.19 1.26 -5.17
C GLY A 143 -29.88 1.90 -3.82
N ALA A 144 -30.55 3.02 -3.54
CA ALA A 144 -30.33 3.90 -2.38
C ALA A 144 -30.55 3.24 -1.00
N LEU A 145 -31.17 2.06 -0.96
CA LEU A 145 -31.47 1.32 0.27
C LEU A 145 -30.44 0.20 0.47
N ARG A 146 -29.75 0.25 1.61
CA ARG A 146 -28.87 -0.81 2.12
C ARG A 146 -29.60 -1.57 3.23
N GLY A 147 -29.33 -2.86 3.36
CA GLY A 147 -29.78 -3.65 4.52
C GLY A 147 -31.29 -3.90 4.59
N LEU A 148 -31.84 -3.89 5.81
CA LEU A 148 -33.23 -4.25 6.13
C LEU A 148 -34.25 -3.40 5.35
N ASP A 149 -33.96 -2.11 5.12
CA ASP A 149 -34.88 -1.20 4.45
C ASP A 149 -35.11 -1.57 2.97
N ARG A 150 -34.11 -2.19 2.32
CA ARG A 150 -34.26 -2.74 0.97
C ARG A 150 -35.10 -4.01 0.99
N ALA A 151 -34.89 -4.87 1.98
CA ALA A 151 -35.68 -6.09 2.13
C ALA A 151 -37.16 -5.75 2.36
N ASP A 152 -37.45 -4.69 3.13
CA ASP A 152 -38.81 -4.22 3.38
C ASP A 152 -39.47 -3.65 2.12
N GLN A 153 -38.73 -2.91 1.28
CA GLN A 153 -39.25 -2.42 0.01
C GLN A 153 -39.43 -3.50 -1.05
N VAL A 154 -38.47 -4.42 -1.19
CA VAL A 154 -38.53 -5.50 -2.18
C VAL A 154 -39.59 -6.54 -1.81
N ALA A 155 -39.86 -6.74 -0.51
CA ALA A 155 -40.86 -7.70 -0.07
C ALA A 155 -42.30 -7.17 -0.19
N GLY A 156 -42.52 -5.85 -0.33
CA GLY A 156 -43.85 -5.26 -0.52
C GLY A 156 -44.89 -5.73 0.51
N GLU A 157 -46.17 -5.81 0.11
CA GLU A 157 -47.27 -6.33 0.95
C GLU A 157 -47.05 -7.79 1.41
N HIS A 158 -46.37 -8.62 0.59
CA HIS A 158 -46.10 -10.02 0.93
C HIS A 158 -45.03 -10.18 2.03
N GLY A 159 -44.14 -9.21 2.18
CA GLY A 159 -43.16 -9.16 3.28
C GLY A 159 -43.78 -8.85 4.63
N GLN A 160 -44.79 -7.97 4.66
CA GLN A 160 -45.55 -7.67 5.89
C GLN A 160 -46.30 -8.92 6.36
N GLN A 161 -47.02 -9.59 5.45
CA GLN A 161 -47.68 -10.87 5.77
C GLN A 161 -46.72 -11.93 6.30
N GLY A 162 -45.49 -12.02 5.78
CA GLY A 162 -44.48 -12.94 6.32
C GLY A 162 -44.04 -12.59 7.75
N ARG A 163 -43.89 -11.30 8.06
CA ARG A 163 -43.54 -10.80 9.40
C ARG A 163 -44.69 -10.98 10.40
N ASP A 164 -45.91 -10.70 9.97
CA ASP A 164 -47.10 -10.80 10.81
C ASP A 164 -47.42 -12.27 11.12
N ASN A 165 -47.37 -13.15 10.12
CA ASN A 165 -47.49 -14.61 10.35
C ASN A 165 -46.40 -15.17 11.27
N ALA A 166 -45.20 -14.57 11.29
CA ALA A 166 -44.13 -14.97 12.19
C ALA A 166 -44.37 -14.48 13.63
N ARG A 167 -44.94 -13.27 13.79
CA ARG A 167 -45.36 -12.72 15.09
C ARG A 167 -46.52 -13.51 15.69
N ASP A 168 -47.55 -13.79 14.91
CA ASP A 168 -48.70 -14.59 15.36
C ASP A 168 -48.25 -15.99 15.84
N LYS A 169 -47.27 -16.59 15.16
CA LYS A 169 -46.68 -17.87 15.61
C LYS A 169 -45.85 -17.76 16.88
N GLN A 170 -45.29 -16.58 17.20
CA GLN A 170 -44.58 -16.35 18.45
C GLN A 170 -45.56 -16.16 19.61
N ASP A 171 -46.66 -15.45 19.38
CA ASP A 171 -47.70 -15.22 20.39
C ASP A 171 -48.42 -16.53 20.74
N LEU A 172 -48.79 -17.34 19.73
CA LEU A 172 -49.33 -18.69 19.97
C LEU A 172 -48.37 -19.61 20.73
N ARG A 173 -47.05 -19.39 20.62
CA ARG A 173 -46.04 -20.14 21.39
C ARG A 173 -45.92 -19.63 22.83
N ALA A 174 -46.12 -18.34 23.06
CA ALA A 174 -46.16 -17.75 24.39
C ALA A 174 -47.42 -18.23 25.13
N ASP A 175 -48.59 -18.11 24.50
CA ASP A 175 -49.86 -18.58 25.07
C ASP A 175 -49.84 -20.08 25.39
N ARG A 176 -49.19 -20.89 24.54
CA ARG A 176 -49.02 -22.33 24.80
C ARG A 176 -48.08 -22.62 25.98
N LYS A 177 -47.09 -21.76 26.25
CA LYS A 177 -46.24 -21.90 27.43
C LYS A 177 -47.04 -21.59 28.70
N ASP A 178 -47.89 -20.57 28.65
CA ASP A 178 -48.70 -20.15 29.79
C ASP A 178 -49.78 -21.20 30.10
N LEU A 179 -50.46 -21.75 29.07
CA LEU A 179 -51.39 -22.88 29.23
C LEU A 179 -50.74 -24.14 29.84
N LYS A 180 -49.43 -24.32 29.64
CA LYS A 180 -48.68 -25.44 30.20
C LYS A 180 -48.28 -25.17 31.66
N ALA A 181 -48.10 -23.91 32.03
CA ALA A 181 -47.84 -23.48 33.41
C ALA A 181 -49.09 -23.61 34.28
N ASP A 182 -50.28 -23.35 33.73
CA ASP A 182 -51.57 -23.45 34.44
C ASP A 182 -52.19 -24.86 34.39
N ARG A 183 -51.42 -25.86 33.92
CA ARG A 183 -51.91 -27.24 33.84
C ARG A 183 -51.98 -27.82 35.26
N PRO A 184 -53.17 -28.23 35.75
CA PRO A 184 -53.30 -28.82 37.08
C PRO A 184 -52.43 -30.08 37.19
N GLU A 185 -51.82 -30.28 38.36
CA GLU A 185 -50.99 -31.44 38.62
C GLU A 185 -51.74 -32.73 38.27
N ARG A 186 -51.06 -33.61 37.52
CA ARG A 186 -51.64 -34.88 37.08
C ARG A 186 -52.00 -35.70 38.32
N PRO A 187 -53.24 -36.18 38.47
CA PRO A 187 -53.59 -37.03 39.60
C PRO A 187 -52.74 -38.30 39.60
N ASN A 188 -52.39 -38.76 40.81
CA ASN A 188 -51.55 -39.95 41.01
C ASN A 188 -52.07 -41.13 40.20
N ARG A 189 -51.19 -41.68 39.37
CA ARG A 189 -51.51 -42.79 38.47
C ARG A 189 -51.83 -44.02 39.33
N PRO A 190 -53.00 -44.66 39.18
CA PRO A 190 -53.32 -45.86 39.94
C PRO A 190 -52.33 -46.98 39.61
N GLU A 191 -51.96 -47.75 40.63
CA GLU A 191 -51.03 -48.86 40.51
C GLU A 191 -51.53 -49.88 39.49
N ARG A 192 -50.60 -50.32 38.64
CA ARG A 192 -50.87 -51.23 37.53
C ARG A 192 -51.19 -52.62 38.11
N PRO A 193 -52.35 -53.22 37.82
CA PRO A 193 -52.68 -54.53 38.38
C PRO A 193 -51.70 -55.60 37.90
N GLU A 194 -51.31 -56.48 38.82
CA GLU A 194 -50.40 -57.59 38.56
C GLU A 194 -50.99 -58.56 37.53
N ARG A 195 -50.14 -59.03 36.62
CA ARG A 195 -50.53 -59.95 35.56
C ARG A 195 -50.71 -61.36 36.14
N PRO A 196 -51.87 -62.02 35.97
CA PRO A 196 -52.06 -63.37 36.49
C PRO A 196 -51.16 -64.38 35.77
N ASN A 197 -50.63 -65.29 36.57
CA ASN A 197 -49.62 -66.27 36.19
C ASN A 197 -50.22 -67.35 35.27
N ARG A 198 -49.60 -67.53 34.10
CA ARG A 198 -50.07 -68.47 33.07
C ARG A 198 -49.65 -69.89 33.47
N SER A 199 -50.60 -70.71 33.91
CA SER A 199 -50.34 -72.13 34.17
C SER A 199 -50.47 -72.92 32.86
N ARG A 200 -49.53 -73.87 32.70
CA ARG A 200 -49.14 -74.60 31.48
C ARG A 200 -50.21 -75.50 30.90
#